data_AF-A0AAN9YHN1-F1
#
_entry.id   AF-A0AAN9YHN1-F1
#
_cell.length_a   1.000
_cell.length_b   1.000
_cell.length_c   1.000
_cell.angle_alpha   90.00
_cell.angle_beta   90.00
_cell.angle_gamma   90.00
#
_symmetry.space_group_name_H-M   'P 1'
#
loop_
_entity.id
_entity.type
_entity.pdbx_description
1 polymer ?
#
loop_
_entity_poly.entity_id
_entity_poly.type
_entity_poly.pdbx_seq_one_letter_code
_entity_poly.pdbx_strand_id
1 'polypeptide(L)'
;MDLGRVALLLTYTMMCIGLFFAAGRNCMMPRHEGVGLMSKYGCCGQGLVFPQEQVNANLIPAFRTQQNSSTLATDSFIEDYADRRNELRWAITPVLLQHVGGESSHGVARSRFGNMTADRIFNFGFETNNVEALAEEHRIVTGGL
;
A
#
# COMPACT_ATOMS: atom_id res chain seq x y z
N MET A 1 19.76 23.29 35.26
CA MET A 1 19.81 22.13 34.35
C MET A 1 21.18 22.12 33.71
N ASP A 2 21.91 21.01 33.79
CA ASP A 2 23.26 20.86 33.24
C ASP A 2 23.21 20.83 31.70
N LEU A 3 24.01 21.67 31.05
CA LEU A 3 24.10 21.78 29.59
C LEU A 3 24.43 20.44 28.93
N GLY A 4 25.25 19.61 29.60
CA GLY A 4 25.57 18.26 29.12
C GLY A 4 24.36 17.32 29.08
N ARG A 5 23.45 17.43 30.06
CA ARG A 5 22.21 16.64 30.09
C ARG A 5 21.23 17.06 29.00
N VAL A 6 21.13 18.37 28.75
CA VAL A 6 20.28 18.90 27.67
C VAL A 6 20.80 18.44 26.31
N ALA A 7 22.10 18.54 26.05
CA ALA A 7 22.70 18.08 24.80
C ALA A 7 22.47 16.58 24.56
N LEU A 8 22.67 15.74 25.58
CA LEU A 8 22.44 14.30 25.49
C LEU A 8 20.99 13.96 25.13
N LEU A 9 20.02 14.61 25.78
CA LEU A 9 18.60 14.39 25.51
C LEU A 9 18.21 14.79 24.09
N LEU A 10 18.74 15.90 23.58
CA LEU A 10 18.50 16.34 22.21
C LEU A 10 19.07 15.36 21.20
N THR A 11 20.31 14.91 21.37
CA THR A 11 20.94 13.91 20.48
C THR A 11 20.16 12.60 20.49
N TYR A 12 19.79 12.11 21.66
CA TYR A 12 18.99 10.87 21.79
C TYR A 12 17.65 11.00 21.08
N THR A 13 16.94 12.11 21.31
CA THR A 13 15.62 12.36 20.70
C THR A 13 15.71 12.40 19.17
N MET A 14 16.70 13.09 18.60
CA MET A 14 16.89 13.13 17.16
C MET A 14 17.20 11.75 16.57
N MET A 15 17.99 10.93 17.28
CA MET A 15 18.30 9.56 16.86
C MET A 15 17.05 8.66 16.88
N CYS A 16 16.22 8.78 17.91
CA CYS A 16 14.93 8.06 18.00
C CYS A 16 13.98 8.46 16.87
N ILE A 17 13.87 9.76 16.56
CA ILE A 17 13.04 10.24 15.44
C ILE A 17 13.56 9.69 14.11
N GLY A 18 14.88 9.72 13.88
CA GLY A 18 15.49 9.13 12.69
C GLY A 18 15.18 7.64 12.55
N LEU A 19 15.29 6.89 13.66
CA LEU A 19 14.97 5.46 13.69
C LEU A 19 13.48 5.18 13.42
N PHE A 20 12.58 6.02 13.95
CA PHE A 20 11.15 5.90 13.70
C PHE A 20 10.82 5.98 12.20
N PHE A 21 11.40 6.95 11.50
CA PHE A 21 11.20 7.08 10.05
C PHE A 21 11.92 5.97 9.27
N ALA A 22 13.12 5.56 9.70
CA ALA A 22 13.89 4.51 9.05
C ALA A 22 13.24 3.12 9.16
N ALA A 23 12.61 2.80 10.29
CA ALA A 23 11.86 1.55 10.48
C ALA A 23 10.59 1.48 9.62
N GLY A 24 10.11 2.63 9.17
CA GLY A 24 8.98 2.74 8.26
C GLY A 24 7.62 2.66 8.97
N ARG A 25 6.60 3.20 8.27
CA ARG A 25 5.24 3.35 8.81
C ARG A 25 4.62 2.02 9.23
N ASN A 26 4.78 0.97 8.46
CA ASN A 26 4.14 -0.32 8.75
C ASN A 26 4.69 -0.97 10.03
N CYS A 27 5.94 -0.71 10.40
CA CYS A 27 6.54 -1.23 11.62
C CYS A 27 6.12 -0.41 12.86
N MET A 28 6.15 0.92 12.75
CA MET A 28 5.86 1.82 13.87
C MET A 28 4.37 2.10 14.09
N MET A 29 3.56 2.00 13.03
CA MET A 29 2.12 2.27 13.00
C MET A 29 1.41 1.25 12.11
N PRO A 30 1.31 -0.02 12.55
CA PRO A 30 0.63 -1.05 11.78
C PRO A 30 -0.85 -0.69 11.60
N ARG A 31 -1.39 -0.92 10.40
CA ARG A 31 -2.84 -0.82 10.17
C ARG A 31 -3.55 -2.04 10.75
N HIS A 32 -4.81 -1.84 11.12
CA HIS A 32 -5.70 -2.94 11.44
C HIS A 32 -5.83 -3.88 10.24
N GLU A 33 -5.95 -5.18 10.52
CA GLU A 33 -6.17 -6.21 9.52
C GLU A 33 -7.55 -6.06 8.84
N GLY A 34 -7.66 -6.57 7.62
CA GLY A 34 -8.85 -6.46 6.78
C GLY A 34 -8.81 -5.29 5.80
N VAL A 35 -10.00 -4.90 5.33
CA VAL A 35 -10.18 -3.87 4.30
C VAL A 35 -10.27 -2.49 4.96
N GLY A 36 -9.30 -1.62 4.67
CA GLY A 36 -9.23 -0.28 5.24
C GLY A 36 -9.18 0.81 4.17
N LEU A 37 -9.57 2.02 4.56
CA LEU A 37 -9.42 3.19 3.70
C LEU A 37 -7.94 3.50 3.49
N MET A 38 -7.57 3.68 2.23
CA MET A 38 -6.21 4.00 1.84
C MET A 38 -5.99 5.51 1.83
N SER A 39 -4.85 5.93 2.39
CA SER A 39 -4.41 7.33 2.35
C SER A 39 -4.01 7.73 0.92
N LYS A 40 -4.24 9.00 0.58
CA LYS A 40 -3.80 9.61 -0.67
C LYS A 40 -2.31 9.34 -0.94
N TYR A 41 -1.95 9.02 -2.19
CA TYR A 41 -0.58 8.70 -2.62
C TYR A 41 0.06 7.46 -1.97
N GLY A 42 -0.70 6.62 -1.27
CA GLY A 42 -0.15 5.38 -0.71
C GLY A 42 0.08 4.25 -1.72
N CYS A 43 -0.33 4.46 -2.98
CA CYS A 43 -0.65 3.41 -3.96
C CYS A 43 0.51 2.54 -4.46
N CYS A 44 1.76 2.92 -4.21
CA CYS A 44 2.92 2.25 -4.80
C CYS A 44 2.98 0.76 -4.39
N GLY A 45 2.49 -0.12 -5.26
CA GLY A 45 2.63 -1.57 -5.15
C GLY A 45 1.63 -2.31 -4.26
N GLN A 46 0.58 -1.66 -3.74
CA GLN A 46 -0.49 -2.33 -2.96
C GLN A 46 -1.72 -2.58 -3.83
N GLY A 47 -2.29 -3.79 -3.75
CA GLY A 47 -3.56 -4.12 -4.39
C GLY A 47 -4.73 -3.30 -3.82
N LEU A 48 -5.49 -2.67 -4.70
CA LEU A 48 -6.69 -1.90 -4.37
C LEU A 48 -7.94 -2.79 -4.46
N VAL A 49 -8.89 -2.55 -3.57
CA VAL A 49 -10.18 -3.23 -3.50
C VAL A 49 -11.28 -2.24 -3.89
N PHE A 50 -12.17 -2.67 -4.77
CA PHE A 50 -13.30 -1.88 -5.25
C PHE A 50 -14.58 -2.72 -5.27
N PRO A 51 -15.75 -2.11 -5.02
CA PRO A 51 -17.03 -2.76 -5.31
C PRO A 51 -17.11 -3.17 -6.78
N GLN A 52 -17.63 -4.37 -7.06
CA GLN A 52 -17.70 -4.90 -8.42
C GLN A 52 -18.45 -3.98 -9.39
N GLU A 53 -19.57 -3.39 -8.94
CA GLU A 53 -20.34 -2.42 -9.72
C GLU A 53 -19.49 -1.21 -10.13
N GLN A 54 -18.68 -0.69 -9.20
CA GLN A 54 -17.78 0.43 -9.46
C GLN A 54 -16.72 0.06 -10.50
N VAL A 55 -16.20 -1.16 -10.45
CA VAL A 55 -15.24 -1.62 -11.46
C VAL A 55 -15.88 -1.65 -12.85
N ASN A 56 -17.06 -2.25 -12.96
CA ASN A 56 -17.71 -2.49 -14.25
C ASN A 56 -18.32 -1.24 -14.88
N ALA A 57 -19.03 -0.42 -14.09
CA ALA A 57 -19.74 0.74 -14.57
C ALA A 57 -18.83 1.97 -14.76
N ASN A 58 -17.73 2.05 -14.00
CA ASN A 58 -17.00 3.30 -13.81
C ASN A 58 -15.51 3.18 -14.15
N LEU A 59 -14.75 2.31 -13.47
CA LEU A 59 -13.29 2.21 -13.70
C LEU A 59 -12.95 1.66 -15.09
N ILE A 60 -13.52 0.52 -15.50
CA ILE A 60 -13.19 -0.12 -16.79
C ILE A 60 -13.50 0.82 -17.98
N PRO A 61 -14.68 1.46 -18.06
CA PRO A 61 -14.96 2.42 -19.13
C PRO A 61 -13.99 3.60 -19.13
N ALA A 62 -13.67 4.16 -17.95
CA ALA A 62 -12.75 5.27 -17.84
C ALA A 62 -11.33 4.90 -18.31
N PHE A 63 -10.84 3.72 -17.95
CA PHE A 63 -9.58 3.19 -18.47
C PHE A 63 -9.59 3.05 -20.00
N ARG A 64 -10.67 2.50 -20.59
CA ARG A 64 -10.80 2.36 -22.04
C ARG A 64 -10.77 3.71 -22.76
N THR A 65 -11.42 4.73 -22.20
CA THR A 65 -11.41 6.08 -22.79
C THR A 65 -10.03 6.75 -22.71
N GLN A 66 -9.26 6.45 -21.67
CA GLN A 66 -7.96 7.08 -21.41
C GLN A 66 -6.76 6.31 -21.99
N GLN A 67 -6.99 5.10 -22.52
CA GLN A 67 -5.97 4.22 -23.12
C GLN A 67 -5.22 4.86 -24.32
N ASN A 68 -5.78 5.92 -24.92
CA ASN A 68 -5.13 6.70 -25.98
C ASN A 68 -4.06 7.68 -25.46
N SER A 69 -3.90 7.81 -24.13
CA SER A 69 -2.89 8.65 -23.49
C SER A 69 -1.81 7.76 -22.87
N SER A 70 -0.84 7.37 -23.69
CA SER A 70 0.23 6.39 -23.40
C SER A 70 1.21 6.77 -22.28
N THR A 71 0.90 7.74 -21.43
CA THR A 71 1.84 8.41 -20.52
C THR A 71 1.47 8.27 -19.04
N LEU A 72 0.31 7.72 -18.71
CA LEU A 72 -0.17 7.67 -17.32
C LEU A 72 0.01 6.26 -16.73
N ALA A 73 0.81 6.18 -15.66
CA ALA A 73 0.85 5.00 -14.81
C ALA A 73 -0.56 4.71 -14.26
N THR A 74 -0.98 3.44 -14.29
CA THR A 74 -2.30 2.98 -13.84
C THR A 74 -2.66 3.51 -12.45
N ASP A 75 -1.69 3.52 -11.54
CA ASP A 75 -1.86 3.97 -10.16
C ASP A 75 -2.21 5.48 -10.11
N SER A 76 -1.49 6.30 -10.87
CA SER A 76 -1.74 7.75 -10.96
C SER A 76 -3.12 8.05 -11.56
N PHE A 77 -3.56 7.25 -12.52
CA PHE A 77 -4.91 7.39 -13.08
C PHE A 77 -5.99 7.07 -12.03
N ILE A 78 -5.85 5.98 -11.28
CA ILE A 78 -6.81 5.61 -10.24
C ILE A 78 -6.83 6.66 -9.12
N GLU A 79 -5.67 7.20 -8.76
CA GLU A 79 -5.55 8.30 -7.81
C GLU A 79 -6.34 9.53 -8.30
N ASP A 80 -6.05 10.00 -9.51
CA ASP A 80 -6.73 11.15 -10.13
C ASP A 80 -8.24 10.91 -10.34
N TYR A 81 -8.63 9.69 -10.71
CA TYR A 81 -10.03 9.28 -10.86
C TYR A 81 -10.81 9.46 -9.55
N ALA A 82 -10.26 8.93 -8.46
CA ALA A 82 -10.88 8.98 -7.14
C ALA A 82 -10.83 10.38 -6.51
N ASP A 83 -9.74 11.13 -6.72
CA ASP A 83 -9.61 12.51 -6.25
C ASP A 83 -10.70 13.41 -6.85
N ARG A 84 -10.95 13.29 -8.17
CA ARG A 84 -11.98 14.09 -8.86
C ARG A 84 -13.40 13.78 -8.41
N ARG A 85 -13.65 12.56 -7.94
CA ARG A 85 -14.99 12.09 -7.53
C ARG A 85 -15.18 12.04 -6.02
N ASN A 86 -14.14 12.40 -5.26
CA ASN A 86 -14.10 12.24 -3.81
C ASN A 86 -14.46 10.80 -3.37
N GLU A 87 -13.98 9.82 -4.13
CA GLU A 87 -14.28 8.41 -3.92
C GLU A 87 -13.20 7.71 -3.07
N LEU A 88 -13.65 6.68 -2.35
CA LEU A 88 -12.81 5.94 -1.41
C LEU A 88 -12.01 4.84 -2.12
N ARG A 89 -10.72 4.74 -1.79
CA ARG A 89 -9.83 3.65 -2.22
C ARG A 89 -9.66 2.70 -1.06
N TRP A 90 -10.01 1.44 -1.24
CA TRP A 90 -9.86 0.45 -0.19
C TRP A 90 -8.61 -0.38 -0.45
N ALA A 91 -7.91 -0.75 0.60
CA ALA A 91 -6.76 -1.63 0.51
C ALA A 91 -6.78 -2.63 1.65
N ILE A 92 -6.31 -3.84 1.37
CA ILE A 92 -6.30 -4.93 2.34
C ILE A 92 -4.98 -5.00 3.10
N THR A 93 -5.08 -5.24 4.42
CA THR A 93 -3.96 -5.48 5.33
C THR A 93 -4.14 -6.87 5.98
N PRO A 94 -3.13 -7.73 6.07
CA PRO A 94 -1.82 -7.63 5.43
C PRO A 94 -1.93 -7.63 3.90
N VAL A 95 -0.87 -7.21 3.22
CA VAL A 95 -0.84 -7.14 1.75
C VAL A 95 -0.88 -8.57 1.19
N LEU A 96 -1.91 -8.87 0.39
CA LEU A 96 -2.11 -10.21 -0.20
C LEU A 96 -1.47 -10.39 -1.57
N LEU A 97 -1.21 -9.28 -2.28
CA LEU A 97 -0.66 -9.29 -3.62
C LEU A 97 0.73 -8.68 -3.60
N GLN A 98 1.71 -9.41 -4.13
CA GLN A 98 3.08 -8.94 -4.27
C GLN A 98 3.41 -8.86 -5.75
N HIS A 99 3.90 -7.70 -6.20
CA HIS A 99 4.35 -7.54 -7.57
C HIS A 99 5.77 -8.08 -7.72
N VAL A 100 5.96 -9.10 -8.56
CA VAL A 100 7.28 -9.69 -8.86
C VAL A 100 7.68 -9.30 -10.27
N GLY A 101 8.68 -8.43 -10.40
CA GLY A 101 9.25 -8.03 -11.68
C GLY A 101 8.38 -7.06 -12.48
N GLY A 102 8.86 -5.83 -12.62
CA GLY A 102 8.24 -4.82 -13.47
C GLY A 102 9.21 -3.66 -13.74
N GLU A 103 9.15 -3.13 -14.96
CA GLU A 103 9.75 -1.83 -15.27
C GLU A 103 8.89 -0.76 -14.60
N SER A 104 9.35 -0.25 -13.46
CA SER A 104 8.70 0.86 -12.78
C SER A 104 8.60 2.05 -13.74
N SER A 105 7.45 2.75 -13.73
CA SER A 105 7.23 4.00 -14.47
C SER A 105 8.24 5.10 -14.14
N HIS A 106 9.01 4.93 -13.06
CA HIS A 106 10.09 5.82 -12.64
C HIS A 106 11.49 5.44 -13.18
N GLY A 107 11.60 4.54 -14.15
CA GLY A 107 12.86 4.31 -14.88
C GLY A 107 13.99 3.84 -13.99
N VAL A 108 13.78 2.74 -13.27
CA VAL A 108 14.84 2.15 -12.42
C VAL A 108 15.89 1.49 -13.32
N ALA A 109 17.15 1.91 -13.18
CA ALA A 109 18.24 1.36 -13.97
C ALA A 109 18.37 -0.16 -13.76
N ARG A 110 18.05 -0.94 -14.81
CA ARG A 110 18.11 -2.43 -14.86
C ARG A 110 19.50 -3.02 -14.57
N SER A 111 20.53 -2.19 -14.45
CA SER A 111 21.94 -2.59 -14.44
C SER A 111 22.46 -3.14 -13.11
N ARG A 112 21.73 -3.00 -11.99
CA ARG A 112 22.18 -3.57 -10.70
C ARG A 112 21.57 -4.93 -10.33
N PHE A 113 20.39 -5.29 -10.85
CA PHE A 113 19.66 -6.49 -10.39
C PHE A 113 19.01 -7.35 -11.50
N GLY A 114 19.19 -7.03 -12.79
CA GLY A 114 18.57 -7.78 -13.90
C GLY A 114 17.07 -7.48 -14.08
N ASN A 115 16.31 -8.36 -14.76
CA ASN A 115 14.85 -8.24 -14.98
C ASN A 115 14.02 -8.31 -13.68
N MET A 116 14.66 -8.40 -12.52
CA MET A 116 14.02 -8.31 -11.22
C MET A 116 14.59 -7.09 -10.51
N THR A 117 13.73 -6.14 -10.15
CA THR A 117 14.03 -5.18 -9.08
C THR A 117 14.01 -5.95 -7.77
N ALA A 118 15.10 -6.67 -7.49
CA ALA A 118 15.34 -7.30 -6.21
C ALA A 118 15.69 -6.21 -5.20
N ASP A 119 14.70 -5.56 -4.59
CA ASP A 119 14.95 -4.99 -3.27
C ASP A 119 13.71 -5.01 -2.36
N ARG A 120 13.50 -6.19 -1.78
CA ARG A 120 13.26 -6.41 -0.34
C ARG A 120 11.96 -5.95 0.32
N ILE A 121 11.01 -5.33 -0.35
CA ILE A 121 9.74 -4.96 0.30
C ILE A 121 8.67 -6.03 0.04
N PHE A 122 8.90 -7.25 0.53
CA PHE A 122 7.86 -8.28 0.58
C PHE A 122 7.18 -8.24 1.94
N ASN A 123 5.86 -8.10 1.94
CA ASN A 123 5.05 -8.23 3.14
C ASN A 123 4.53 -9.67 3.20
N PHE A 124 5.12 -10.47 4.09
CA PHE A 124 4.72 -11.86 4.33
C PHE A 124 3.68 -11.99 5.46
N GLY A 125 3.11 -10.89 5.95
CA GLY A 125 2.12 -10.92 7.03
C GLY A 125 0.88 -11.74 6.67
N PHE A 126 0.55 -11.89 5.38
CA PHE A 126 -0.55 -12.77 4.99
C PHE A 126 -0.29 -14.26 5.29
N GLU A 127 0.98 -14.67 5.41
CA GLU A 127 1.36 -16.05 5.71
C GLU A 127 1.05 -16.44 7.16
N THR A 128 0.85 -15.45 8.05
CA THR A 128 0.44 -15.71 9.44
C THR A 128 -1.07 -15.86 9.62
N ASN A 129 -1.85 -15.73 8.54
CA ASN A 129 -3.30 -15.90 8.60
C ASN A 129 -3.69 -17.35 8.91
N ASN A 130 -4.62 -17.53 9.84
CA ASN A 130 -5.23 -18.84 10.11
C ASN A 130 -6.49 -19.02 9.24
N VAL A 131 -6.48 -20.03 8.37
CA VAL A 131 -7.56 -20.31 7.42
C VAL A 131 -8.89 -20.62 8.12
N GLU A 132 -8.88 -21.40 9.20
CA GLU A 132 -10.08 -21.78 9.94
C GLU A 132 -10.71 -20.56 10.64
N ALA A 133 -9.87 -19.71 11.24
CA ALA A 133 -10.33 -18.48 11.88
C ALA A 133 -10.94 -17.50 10.86
N LEU A 134 -10.32 -17.33 9.70
CA LEU A 134 -10.85 -16.47 8.63
C LEU A 134 -12.15 -17.00 8.03
N ALA A 135 -12.27 -18.33 7.86
CA ALA A 135 -13.49 -18.95 7.38
C ALA A 135 -14.65 -18.74 8.36
N GLU A 136 -14.37 -18.84 9.66
CA GLU A 136 -15.36 -18.57 10.71
C GLU A 136 -15.78 -17.09 10.74
N GLU A 137 -14.81 -16.16 10.68
CA GLU A 137 -15.11 -14.73 10.56
C GLU A 137 -16.01 -14.44 9.35
N HIS A 138 -15.66 -15.02 8.20
CA HIS A 138 -16.45 -14.86 6.98
C HIS A 138 -17.88 -15.41 7.17
N ARG A 139 -18.04 -16.57 7.79
CA ARG A 139 -19.35 -17.18 8.07
C ARG A 139 -20.19 -16.31 9.00
N ILE A 140 -19.59 -15.71 10.03
CA ILE A 140 -20.25 -14.78 10.94
C ILE A 140 -20.74 -13.54 10.17
N VAL A 141 -19.89 -12.94 9.34
CA VAL A 141 -20.22 -11.72 8.58
C VAL A 141 -21.26 -11.96 7.48
N THR A 142 -21.20 -13.11 6.81
CA THR A 142 -22.15 -13.49 5.75
C THR A 142 -23.44 -14.12 6.29
N GLY A 143 -23.55 -14.31 7.61
CA GLY A 143 -24.77 -14.79 8.24
C GLY A 143 -25.09 -16.26 7.96
N GLY A 144 -24.07 -17.11 7.72
CA GLY A 144 -24.21 -18.55 7.55
C GLY A 144 -25.31 -18.98 6.58
N LEU A 145 -25.01 -19.04 5.28
CA LEU A 145 -25.81 -19.81 4.32
C LEU A 145 -25.85 -21.29 4.69
#